data_AF-A0A7J2YTW1-F1
#
_entry.id   AF-A0A7J2YTW1-F1
#
_cell.length_a   1.000
_cell.length_b   1.000
_cell.length_c   1.000
_cell.angle_alpha   90.00
_cell.angle_beta   90.00
_cell.angle_gamma   90.00
#
_symmetry.space_group_name_H-M   'P 1'
#
loop_
_entity.id
_entity.type
_entity.pdbx_description
1 polymer ?
#
loop_
_entity_poly.entity_id
_entity_poly.type
_entity_poly.pdbx_seq_one_letter_code
_entity_poly.pdbx_strand_id
1 'polypeptide(L)'
;MFKNVELSTIPQYTSLKLEEKESTTEAKKRFPFKALACGLIVLAFVVGMLAFTSLLFAPSDNPEATYHNLYGSTPLEGGNYSFSPPISMYRAVDIALASDGWNQSSLQNMTVHASLEKMVFYTNGSALLEYADKENVTLTGYPSASNPSIGTMSGFETLGEVTVPVDNYQPQFYDQVTVRYIWSITVMQNGGSSIPPPGISFVDASSGELVPVGLLI
;
A
#
# COMPACT_ATOMS: atom_id res chain seq x y z
N MET A 1 11.05 -28.13 46.02
CA MET A 1 10.46 -27.76 47.33
C MET A 1 10.35 -26.24 47.39
N PHE A 2 9.26 -25.67 46.88
CA PHE A 2 8.90 -24.26 47.03
C PHE A 2 7.37 -24.13 47.10
N LYS A 3 6.94 -23.17 47.90
CA LYS A 3 5.69 -23.08 48.66
C LYS A 3 4.45 -22.78 47.81
N ASN A 4 3.34 -23.39 48.23
CA ASN A 4 1.96 -22.98 47.96
C ASN A 4 1.75 -21.51 48.34
N VAL A 5 1.05 -20.76 47.50
CA VAL A 5 0.47 -19.44 47.83
C VAL A 5 -1.04 -19.52 47.62
N GLU A 6 -1.75 -18.99 48.60
CA GLU A 6 -3.14 -19.23 48.96
C GLU A 6 -4.16 -18.55 48.03
N LEU A 7 -5.29 -19.23 47.87
CA LEU A 7 -6.57 -18.69 47.42
C LEU A 7 -6.99 -17.52 48.30
N SER A 8 -7.33 -16.38 47.68
CA SER A 8 -8.15 -15.33 48.28
C SER A 8 -9.53 -15.31 47.63
N THR A 9 -10.52 -15.14 48.49
CA THR A 9 -11.92 -15.49 48.32
C THR A 9 -12.79 -14.20 48.37
N ILE A 10 -13.96 -14.24 47.70
CA ILE A 10 -15.22 -13.44 47.93
C ILE A 10 -15.17 -11.95 47.45
N PRO A 11 -16.25 -11.32 46.89
CA PRO A 11 -17.66 -11.65 47.08
C PRO A 11 -18.61 -11.79 45.89
N GLN A 12 -19.66 -12.53 46.25
CA GLN A 12 -20.91 -12.83 45.60
C GLN A 12 -21.92 -11.67 45.65
N TYR A 13 -22.75 -11.64 44.60
CA TYR A 13 -24.15 -11.22 44.53
C TYR A 13 -24.55 -9.79 44.93
N THR A 14 -25.14 -9.09 43.95
CA THR A 14 -26.34 -8.28 44.23
C THR A 14 -27.38 -8.57 43.15
N SER A 15 -28.43 -9.26 43.59
CA SER A 15 -29.66 -9.54 42.85
C SER A 15 -30.44 -8.23 42.70
N LEU A 16 -30.56 -7.72 41.48
CA LEU A 16 -31.47 -6.61 41.18
C LEU A 16 -32.88 -7.19 41.03
N LYS A 17 -33.72 -6.82 42.00
CA LYS A 17 -35.16 -7.08 42.03
C LYS A 17 -35.82 -6.61 40.73
N LEU A 18 -36.51 -7.55 40.10
CA LEU A 18 -37.70 -7.30 39.30
C LEU A 18 -38.68 -6.47 40.14
N GLU A 19 -39.03 -5.27 39.67
CA GLU A 19 -40.26 -4.60 40.09
C GLU A 19 -41.11 -4.44 38.83
N GLU A 20 -41.99 -5.43 38.68
CA GLU A 20 -43.09 -5.48 37.73
C GLU A 20 -44.14 -4.44 38.16
N LYS A 21 -44.27 -3.36 37.38
CA LYS A 21 -45.45 -2.51 37.41
C LYS A 21 -46.16 -2.64 36.07
N GLU A 22 -47.11 -3.58 36.03
CA GLU A 22 -48.26 -3.50 35.15
C GLU A 22 -49.01 -2.20 35.43
N SER A 23 -48.99 -1.30 34.45
CA SER A 23 -49.97 -0.22 34.33
C SER A 23 -50.38 -0.18 32.87
N THR A 24 -51.36 -1.01 32.56
CA THR A 24 -52.15 -1.03 31.34
C THR A 24 -52.80 0.34 31.15
N THR A 25 -52.20 1.16 30.29
CA THR A 25 -52.91 2.24 29.62
C THR A 25 -52.60 2.07 28.13
N GLU A 26 -53.58 1.55 27.39
CA GLU A 26 -53.53 1.49 25.93
C GLU A 26 -53.54 2.90 25.34
N ALA A 27 -52.41 3.60 25.45
CA ALA A 27 -52.09 4.67 24.55
C ALA A 27 -51.72 3.99 23.23
N LYS A 28 -52.67 3.99 22.28
CA LYS A 28 -52.44 3.61 20.88
C LYS A 28 -51.24 4.40 20.37
N LYS A 29 -50.05 3.80 20.52
CA LYS A 29 -48.74 4.36 20.19
C LYS A 29 -48.71 4.40 18.67
N ARG A 30 -49.31 5.45 18.10
CA ARG A 30 -49.20 5.77 16.68
C ARG A 30 -47.72 6.00 16.46
N PHE A 31 -47.03 4.95 16.02
CA PHE A 31 -45.67 5.06 15.53
C PHE A 31 -45.64 6.28 14.59
N PRO A 32 -44.73 7.24 14.82
CA PRO A 32 -44.69 8.44 14.00
C PRO A 32 -44.15 8.05 12.63
N PHE A 33 -45.01 7.48 11.77
CA PHE A 33 -44.70 7.14 10.38
C PHE A 33 -44.11 8.34 9.64
N LYS A 34 -44.46 9.57 10.07
CA LYS A 34 -43.87 10.81 9.56
C LYS A 34 -42.38 10.96 9.88
N ALA A 35 -41.95 10.60 11.10
CA ALA A 35 -40.54 10.67 11.48
C ALA A 35 -39.70 9.59 10.76
N LEU A 36 -40.28 8.40 10.57
CA LEU A 36 -39.62 7.32 9.82
C LEU A 36 -39.49 7.66 8.33
N ALA A 37 -40.53 8.26 7.73
CA ALA A 37 -40.49 8.72 6.34
C ALA A 37 -39.44 9.83 6.14
N CYS A 38 -39.34 10.82 7.04
CA CYS A 38 -38.28 11.82 6.98
C CYS A 38 -36.88 11.21 7.09
N GLY A 39 -36.68 10.24 7.99
CA GLY A 39 -35.40 9.54 8.12
C GLY A 39 -34.97 8.81 6.84
N LEU A 40 -35.91 8.13 6.17
CA LEU A 40 -35.64 7.44 4.91
C LEU A 40 -35.32 8.40 3.76
N ILE A 41 -35.97 9.56 3.69
CA ILE A 41 -35.68 10.57 2.66
C ILE A 41 -34.26 11.12 2.85
N VAL A 42 -33.87 11.47 4.08
CA VAL A 42 -32.51 11.94 4.37
C VAL A 42 -31.48 10.87 4.03
N LEU A 43 -31.73 9.61 4.40
CA LEU A 43 -30.85 8.50 4.06
C LEU A 43 -30.71 8.33 2.53
N ALA A 44 -31.81 8.39 1.79
CA ALA A 44 -31.78 8.30 0.33
C ALA A 44 -30.99 9.44 -0.31
N PHE A 45 -31.11 10.67 0.23
CA PHE A 45 -30.30 11.81 -0.21
C PHE A 45 -28.82 11.63 0.11
N VAL A 46 -28.47 11.12 1.30
CA VAL A 46 -27.06 10.88 1.68
C VAL A 46 -26.45 9.78 0.82
N VAL A 47 -27.16 8.67 0.59
CA VAL A 47 -26.71 7.58 -0.29
C VAL A 47 -26.60 8.07 -1.73
N GLY A 48 -27.57 8.87 -2.20
CA GLY A 48 -27.54 9.48 -3.53
C GLY A 48 -26.36 10.44 -3.71
N MET A 49 -26.09 11.30 -2.73
CA MET A 49 -24.92 12.19 -2.72
C MET A 49 -23.61 11.40 -2.74
N LEU A 50 -23.49 10.36 -1.90
CA LEU A 50 -22.31 9.48 -1.89
C LEU A 50 -22.10 8.81 -3.26
N ALA A 51 -23.15 8.21 -3.82
CA ALA A 51 -23.08 7.57 -5.14
C ALA A 51 -22.75 8.58 -6.26
N PHE A 52 -23.33 9.77 -6.20
CA PHE A 52 -23.08 10.85 -7.17
C PHE A 52 -21.65 11.38 -7.07
N THR A 53 -21.09 11.52 -5.86
CA THR A 53 -19.68 11.86 -5.69
C THR A 53 -18.79 10.76 -6.26
N SER A 54 -19.09 9.48 -6.03
CA SER A 54 -18.34 8.37 -6.64
C SER A 54 -18.42 8.36 -8.17
N LEU A 55 -19.53 8.85 -8.76
CA LEU A 55 -19.69 8.97 -10.20
C LEU A 55 -18.96 10.20 -10.79
N LEU A 56 -19.01 11.35 -10.11
CA LEU A 56 -18.31 12.57 -10.53
C LEU A 56 -16.79 12.44 -10.39
N PHE A 57 -16.33 11.66 -9.44
CA PHE A 57 -14.91 11.32 -9.26
C PHE A 57 -14.61 9.92 -9.78
N ALA A 58 -15.41 9.40 -10.71
CA ALA A 58 -15.04 8.20 -11.45
C ALA A 58 -13.67 8.46 -12.08
N PRO A 59 -12.66 7.61 -11.81
CA PRO A 59 -11.33 7.78 -12.39
C PRO A 59 -11.49 7.91 -13.91
N SER A 60 -10.91 8.94 -14.50
CA SER A 60 -10.89 9.07 -15.96
C SER A 60 -10.31 7.80 -16.55
N ASP A 61 -11.00 7.21 -17.54
CA ASP A 61 -10.53 6.03 -18.28
C ASP A 61 -9.16 6.23 -18.94
N ASN A 62 -8.67 7.47 -18.96
CA ASN A 62 -7.32 7.83 -19.35
C ASN A 62 -6.49 8.29 -18.12
N PRO A 63 -5.75 7.38 -17.45
CA PRO A 63 -4.90 7.72 -16.32
C PRO A 63 -3.72 8.61 -16.72
N GLU A 64 -3.26 8.53 -17.98
CA GLU A 64 -2.22 9.41 -18.53
C GLU A 64 -2.70 10.86 -18.61
N ALA A 65 -3.90 11.08 -19.17
CA ALA A 65 -4.48 12.43 -19.24
C ALA A 65 -4.71 13.01 -17.83
N THR A 66 -5.12 12.17 -16.88
CA THR A 66 -5.29 12.57 -15.47
C THR A 66 -3.96 13.01 -14.86
N TYR A 67 -2.90 12.20 -15.05
CA TYR A 67 -1.55 12.53 -14.61
C TYR A 67 -1.04 13.84 -15.22
N HIS A 68 -1.11 13.96 -16.54
CA HIS A 68 -0.65 15.14 -17.25
C HIS A 68 -1.36 16.41 -16.77
N ASN A 69 -2.67 16.33 -16.50
CA ASN A 69 -3.44 17.45 -15.96
C ASN A 69 -3.04 17.82 -14.53
N LEU A 70 -2.69 16.83 -13.69
CA LEU A 70 -2.33 17.05 -12.28
C LEU A 70 -0.90 17.54 -12.08
N TYR A 71 0.05 17.04 -12.88
CA TYR A 71 1.48 17.25 -12.64
C TYR A 71 2.18 18.03 -13.76
N GLY A 72 1.53 18.24 -14.92
CA GLY A 72 2.05 19.06 -16.01
C GLY A 72 3.33 18.53 -16.67
N SER A 73 3.72 17.29 -16.37
CA SER A 73 4.83 16.57 -16.98
C SER A 73 4.34 15.22 -17.51
N THR A 74 5.11 14.60 -18.40
CA THR A 74 4.97 13.18 -18.75
C THR A 74 6.20 12.48 -18.16
N PRO A 75 6.06 11.36 -17.44
CA PRO A 75 7.22 10.65 -16.92
C PRO A 75 8.13 10.22 -18.07
N LEU A 76 9.44 10.34 -17.91
CA LEU A 76 10.39 9.75 -18.85
C LEU A 76 10.40 8.24 -18.65
N GLU A 77 10.14 7.53 -19.75
CA GLU A 77 9.99 6.09 -19.77
C GLU A 77 11.36 5.41 -19.69
N GLY A 78 11.57 4.62 -18.62
CA GLY A 78 12.51 3.51 -18.64
C GLY A 78 11.73 2.24 -18.96
N GLY A 79 11.70 1.84 -20.23
CA GLY A 79 11.19 0.53 -20.68
C GLY A 79 9.69 0.24 -20.49
N ASN A 80 8.98 0.07 -21.61
CA ASN A 80 7.70 -0.66 -21.76
C ASN A 80 6.54 -0.33 -20.78
N TYR A 81 5.93 0.84 -21.00
CA TYR A 81 4.62 1.24 -20.45
C TYR A 81 3.42 0.38 -20.90
N SER A 82 3.61 -0.53 -21.86
CA SER A 82 2.56 -1.34 -22.47
C SER A 82 2.17 -2.59 -21.66
N PHE A 83 2.83 -2.81 -20.51
CA PHE A 83 2.46 -3.89 -19.62
C PHE A 83 1.16 -3.60 -18.89
N SER A 84 0.47 -4.67 -18.50
CA SER A 84 -0.80 -4.62 -17.76
C SER A 84 -0.66 -5.15 -16.32
N PRO A 85 0.28 -4.65 -15.49
CA PRO A 85 0.23 -4.92 -14.07
C PRO A 85 -1.07 -4.37 -13.48
N PRO A 86 -1.57 -4.94 -12.36
CA PRO A 86 -2.75 -4.43 -11.67
C PRO A 86 -2.67 -2.93 -11.37
N ILE A 87 -1.48 -2.43 -11.06
CA ILE A 87 -1.19 -1.00 -10.91
C ILE A 87 -0.39 -0.51 -12.11
N SER A 88 -0.99 0.35 -12.93
CA SER A 88 -0.31 0.98 -14.06
C SER A 88 0.79 1.94 -13.62
N MET A 89 1.74 2.24 -14.52
CA MET A 89 2.79 3.22 -14.31
C MET A 89 2.24 4.56 -13.80
N TYR A 90 1.26 5.14 -14.51
CA TYR A 90 0.68 6.43 -14.12
C TYR A 90 0.03 6.39 -12.73
N ARG A 91 -0.61 5.27 -12.37
CA ARG A 91 -1.19 5.12 -11.03
C ARG A 91 -0.11 5.00 -9.96
N ALA A 92 0.98 4.28 -10.24
CA ALA A 92 2.11 4.17 -9.33
C ALA A 92 2.80 5.52 -9.11
N VAL A 93 3.02 6.29 -10.18
CA VAL A 93 3.59 7.65 -10.09
C VAL A 93 2.68 8.57 -9.29
N ASP A 94 1.37 8.55 -9.53
CA ASP A 94 0.40 9.33 -8.75
C ASP A 94 0.45 8.99 -7.24
N ILE A 95 0.51 7.70 -6.89
CA ILE A 95 0.65 7.24 -5.51
C ILE A 95 1.95 7.78 -4.88
N ALA A 96 3.09 7.60 -5.58
CA ALA A 96 4.40 8.03 -5.09
C ALA A 96 4.43 9.56 -4.87
N LEU A 97 4.06 10.33 -5.89
CA LEU A 97 4.10 11.79 -5.84
C LEU A 97 3.16 12.36 -4.77
N ALA A 98 1.94 11.83 -4.67
CA ALA A 98 0.99 12.24 -3.65
C ALA A 98 1.50 11.93 -2.22
N SER A 99 2.16 10.79 -2.03
CA SER A 99 2.67 10.38 -0.71
C SER A 99 3.80 11.27 -0.21
N ASP A 100 4.65 11.75 -1.11
CA ASP A 100 5.77 12.65 -0.80
C ASP A 100 5.36 14.14 -0.84
N GLY A 101 4.07 14.43 -1.10
CA GLY A 101 3.52 15.79 -1.10
C GLY A 101 3.88 16.61 -2.34
N TRP A 102 4.31 15.97 -3.43
CA TRP A 102 4.58 16.64 -4.70
C TRP A 102 3.29 17.14 -5.34
N ASN A 103 3.40 18.30 -5.97
CA ASN A 103 2.38 18.95 -6.79
C ASN A 103 3.01 19.56 -8.05
N GLN A 104 2.17 20.02 -8.98
CA GLN A 104 2.60 20.62 -10.24
C GLN A 104 3.67 21.72 -10.07
N SER A 105 3.49 22.63 -9.11
CA SER A 105 4.44 23.73 -8.88
C SER A 105 5.79 23.24 -8.36
N SER A 106 5.79 22.23 -7.48
CA SER A 106 7.03 21.64 -6.96
C SER A 106 7.80 20.79 -7.97
N LEU A 107 7.13 20.25 -8.98
CA LEU A 107 7.75 19.46 -10.06
C LEU A 107 8.22 20.33 -11.23
N GLN A 108 8.08 21.66 -11.14
CA GLN A 108 8.54 22.55 -12.20
C GLN A 108 10.05 22.40 -12.42
N ASN A 109 10.46 22.13 -13.66
CA ASN A 109 11.84 21.83 -14.04
C ASN A 109 12.42 20.54 -13.40
N MET A 110 11.55 19.62 -13.00
CA MET A 110 11.93 18.27 -12.63
C MET A 110 11.49 17.27 -13.69
N THR A 111 12.15 16.13 -13.69
CA THR A 111 11.84 14.98 -14.51
C THR A 111 11.50 13.82 -13.59
N VAL A 112 10.36 13.19 -13.85
CA VAL A 112 9.94 11.98 -13.15
C VAL A 112 10.30 10.79 -14.01
N HIS A 113 11.06 9.85 -13.47
CA HIS A 113 11.39 8.58 -14.09
C HIS A 113 10.59 7.47 -13.42
N ALA A 114 10.09 6.53 -14.20
CA ALA A 114 9.45 5.33 -13.69
C ALA A 114 9.97 4.11 -14.47
N SER A 115 10.38 3.08 -13.73
CA SER A 115 10.78 1.77 -14.26
C SER A 115 10.07 0.67 -13.48
N LEU A 116 9.69 -0.41 -14.18
CA LEU A 116 9.18 -1.61 -13.52
C LEU A 116 10.33 -2.57 -13.27
N GLU A 117 10.58 -2.89 -12.02
CA GLU A 117 11.73 -3.70 -11.60
C GLU A 117 11.28 -4.98 -10.89
N LYS A 118 11.99 -6.08 -11.12
CA LYS A 118 11.88 -7.27 -10.30
C LYS A 118 12.84 -7.13 -9.13
N MET A 119 12.31 -7.03 -7.92
CA MET A 119 13.10 -6.86 -6.70
C MET A 119 12.94 -8.07 -5.78
N VAL A 120 14.00 -8.39 -5.06
CA VAL A 120 13.99 -9.39 -4.00
C VAL A 120 14.19 -8.70 -2.66
N PHE A 121 13.29 -8.97 -1.72
CA PHE A 121 13.32 -8.48 -0.34
C PHE A 121 13.73 -9.64 0.56
N TYR A 122 14.71 -9.43 1.43
CA TYR A 122 15.28 -10.50 2.25
C TYR A 122 15.49 -10.03 3.69
N THR A 123 15.32 -10.95 4.63
CA THR A 123 15.60 -10.71 6.06
C THR A 123 16.94 -11.32 6.49
N ASN A 124 17.58 -12.08 5.60
CA ASN A 124 18.82 -12.79 5.83
C ASN A 124 19.61 -12.90 4.51
N GLY A 125 20.83 -12.37 4.48
CA GLY A 125 21.70 -12.43 3.31
C GLY A 125 22.01 -13.85 2.83
N SER A 126 22.05 -14.84 3.73
CA SER A 126 22.22 -16.26 3.32
C SER A 126 21.02 -16.78 2.53
N ALA A 127 19.80 -16.34 2.87
CA ALA A 127 18.60 -16.73 2.13
C ALA A 127 18.55 -16.09 0.74
N LEU A 128 19.06 -14.85 0.60
CA LEU A 128 19.24 -14.20 -0.70
C LEU A 128 20.19 -15.00 -1.60
N LEU A 129 21.34 -15.43 -1.07
CA LEU A 129 22.31 -16.22 -1.83
C LEU A 129 21.75 -17.58 -2.24
N GLU A 130 21.04 -18.28 -1.35
CA GLU A 130 20.37 -19.54 -1.68
C GLU A 130 19.32 -19.35 -2.78
N TYR A 131 18.52 -18.28 -2.70
CA TYR A 131 17.56 -17.93 -3.74
C TYR A 131 18.25 -17.69 -5.09
N ALA A 132 19.34 -16.91 -5.09
CA ALA A 132 20.09 -16.60 -6.29
C ALA A 132 20.68 -17.86 -6.96
N ASP A 133 21.27 -18.77 -6.17
CA ASP A 133 21.80 -20.04 -6.68
C ASP A 133 20.67 -20.92 -7.26
N LYS A 134 19.53 -21.00 -6.57
CA LYS A 134 18.39 -21.82 -6.98
C LYS A 134 17.75 -21.32 -8.28
N GLU A 135 17.57 -20.02 -8.41
CA GLU A 135 16.94 -19.38 -9.57
C GLU A 135 17.95 -19.00 -10.66
N ASN A 136 19.24 -19.33 -10.47
CA ASN A 136 20.34 -18.97 -11.36
C ASN A 136 20.37 -17.46 -11.68
N VAL A 137 20.24 -16.64 -10.63
CA VAL A 137 20.20 -15.18 -10.70
C VAL A 137 21.56 -14.61 -10.32
N THR A 138 22.08 -13.70 -11.13
CA THR A 138 23.31 -12.97 -10.82
C THR A 138 23.00 -11.78 -9.93
N LEU A 139 23.50 -11.77 -8.69
CA LEU A 139 23.42 -10.62 -7.80
C LEU A 139 24.59 -9.67 -8.07
N THR A 140 24.31 -8.41 -8.38
CA THR A 140 25.34 -7.38 -8.55
C THR A 140 25.83 -6.89 -7.20
N GLY A 141 27.14 -6.89 -6.96
CA GLY A 141 27.73 -6.29 -5.75
C GLY A 141 27.77 -7.18 -4.50
N TYR A 142 27.34 -8.44 -4.56
CA TYR A 142 27.48 -9.40 -3.45
C TYR A 142 28.68 -10.34 -3.68
N PRO A 143 29.50 -10.60 -2.65
CA PRO A 143 30.51 -11.64 -2.74
C PRO A 143 29.82 -12.99 -2.96
N SER A 144 30.40 -13.80 -3.83
CA SER A 144 29.99 -15.20 -4.06
C SER A 144 29.72 -15.93 -2.75
N ALA A 145 28.75 -16.86 -2.75
CA ALA A 145 28.30 -17.65 -1.59
C ALA A 145 29.40 -18.38 -0.80
N SER A 146 30.63 -18.40 -1.32
CA SER A 146 31.82 -18.92 -0.65
C SER A 146 32.30 -18.10 0.56
N ASN A 147 31.75 -16.91 0.83
CA ASN A 147 32.11 -16.10 2.01
C ASN A 147 30.89 -15.89 2.95
N PRO A 148 30.65 -16.80 3.92
CA PRO A 148 29.44 -16.82 4.76
C PRO A 148 29.39 -15.73 5.86
N SER A 149 30.24 -14.70 5.81
CA SER A 149 30.28 -13.63 6.81
C SER A 149 29.18 -12.57 6.64
N ILE A 150 28.21 -12.75 5.74
CA ILE A 150 27.07 -11.83 5.50
C ILE A 150 25.92 -12.08 6.51
N GLY A 151 26.26 -12.49 7.73
CA GLY A 151 25.28 -12.83 8.75
C GLY A 151 24.44 -11.62 9.16
N THR A 152 23.10 -11.78 9.15
CA THR A 152 22.05 -10.87 9.66
C THR A 152 21.75 -9.58 8.89
N MET A 153 22.17 -9.43 7.64
CA MET A 153 21.68 -8.32 6.82
C MET A 153 20.27 -8.59 6.29
N SER A 154 19.37 -7.62 6.48
CA SER A 154 18.09 -7.52 5.77
C SER A 154 18.18 -6.40 4.74
N GLY A 155 17.43 -6.51 3.64
CA GLY A 155 17.44 -5.50 2.61
C GLY A 155 16.60 -5.87 1.41
N PHE A 156 16.90 -5.21 0.30
CA PHE A 156 16.38 -5.57 -1.01
C PHE A 156 17.49 -5.51 -2.04
N GLU A 157 17.31 -6.24 -3.14
CA GLU A 157 18.19 -6.20 -4.30
C GLU A 157 17.33 -6.13 -5.57
N THR A 158 17.73 -5.28 -6.52
CA THR A 158 17.10 -5.25 -7.85
C THR A 158 17.68 -6.39 -8.68
N LEU A 159 16.85 -7.35 -9.07
CA LEU A 159 17.24 -8.46 -9.94
C LEU A 159 17.34 -8.03 -11.41
N GLY A 160 16.63 -6.97 -11.78
CA GLY A 160 16.66 -6.36 -13.09
C GLY A 160 15.35 -5.64 -13.44
N GLU A 161 15.42 -4.83 -14.49
CA GLU A 161 14.25 -4.19 -15.09
C GLU A 161 13.39 -5.23 -15.84
N VAL A 162 12.08 -5.10 -15.73
CA VAL A 162 11.12 -5.92 -16.47
C VAL A 162 11.04 -5.40 -17.89
N THR A 163 11.58 -6.16 -18.84
CA THR A 163 11.61 -5.76 -20.26
C THR A 163 10.62 -6.53 -21.14
N VAL A 164 9.97 -7.56 -20.58
CA VAL A 164 8.95 -8.38 -21.25
C VAL A 164 7.70 -8.51 -20.37
N PRO A 165 6.50 -8.69 -20.94
CA PRO A 165 5.29 -8.87 -20.15
C PRO A 165 5.39 -10.06 -19.19
N VAL A 166 4.83 -9.91 -18.00
CA VAL A 166 4.79 -10.94 -16.97
C VAL A 166 3.34 -11.38 -16.77
N ASP A 167 3.11 -12.69 -16.68
CA ASP A 167 1.78 -13.27 -16.51
C ASP A 167 1.22 -13.10 -15.08
N ASN A 168 2.11 -12.97 -14.09
CA ASN A 168 1.76 -12.87 -12.68
C ASN A 168 2.64 -11.88 -11.92
N TYR A 169 2.04 -10.76 -11.49
CA TYR A 169 2.70 -9.72 -10.69
C TYR A 169 2.60 -9.94 -9.18
N GLN A 170 1.90 -10.99 -8.72
CA GLN A 170 1.71 -11.24 -7.28
C GLN A 170 3.05 -11.52 -6.58
N PRO A 171 3.22 -11.10 -5.32
CA PRO A 171 4.39 -11.42 -4.52
C PRO A 171 4.63 -12.94 -4.43
N GLN A 172 5.89 -13.34 -4.61
CA GLN A 172 6.32 -14.73 -4.51
C GLN A 172 7.12 -14.90 -3.22
N PHE A 173 6.68 -15.84 -2.38
CA PHE A 173 7.27 -16.07 -1.07
C PHE A 173 8.16 -17.31 -1.09
N TYR A 174 9.40 -17.14 -0.65
CA TYR A 174 10.40 -18.17 -0.43
C TYR A 174 10.85 -18.09 1.04
N ASP A 175 11.59 -19.07 1.53
CA ASP A 175 12.05 -19.02 2.93
C ASP A 175 12.87 -17.73 3.17
N GLN A 176 12.39 -16.87 4.09
CA GLN A 176 13.00 -15.58 4.45
C GLN A 176 13.18 -14.56 3.31
N VAL A 177 12.62 -14.83 2.12
CA VAL A 177 12.75 -14.03 0.91
C VAL A 177 11.38 -13.78 0.27
N THR A 178 11.12 -12.55 -0.17
CA THR A 178 9.94 -12.19 -0.95
C THR A 178 10.35 -11.52 -2.25
N VAL A 179 9.91 -12.05 -3.38
CA VAL A 179 10.17 -11.47 -4.70
C VAL A 179 8.93 -10.70 -5.13
N ARG A 180 9.11 -9.45 -5.56
CA ARG A 180 8.01 -8.56 -5.97
C ARG A 180 8.36 -7.82 -7.25
N TYR A 181 7.31 -7.37 -7.94
CA TYR A 181 7.44 -6.42 -9.04
C TYR A 181 7.11 -5.04 -8.51
N ILE A 182 8.07 -4.13 -8.64
CA ILE A 182 8.05 -2.82 -8.00
C ILE A 182 8.20 -1.75 -9.08
N TRP A 183 7.30 -0.78 -9.08
CA TRP A 183 7.55 0.48 -9.76
C TRP A 183 8.56 1.28 -8.96
N SER A 184 9.70 1.58 -9.57
CA SER A 184 10.72 2.48 -9.06
C SER A 184 10.49 3.87 -9.64
N ILE A 185 10.04 4.80 -8.80
CA ILE A 185 9.73 6.18 -9.19
C ILE A 185 10.86 7.06 -8.67
N THR A 186 11.55 7.78 -9.57
CA THR A 186 12.62 8.71 -9.21
C THR A 186 12.32 10.10 -9.72
N VAL A 187 12.40 11.11 -8.84
CA VAL A 187 12.29 12.52 -9.23
C VAL A 187 13.68 13.16 -9.29
N MET A 188 14.04 13.72 -10.45
CA MET A 188 15.35 14.35 -10.71
C MET A 188 15.18 15.81 -11.14
N GLN A 189 16.04 16.70 -10.68
CA GLN A 189 16.07 18.07 -11.20
C GLN A 189 16.72 18.09 -12.59
N ASN A 190 16.22 18.94 -13.50
CA ASN A 190 16.85 19.17 -14.80
C ASN A 190 18.26 19.78 -14.58
N GLY A 191 19.29 18.95 -14.67
CA GLY A 191 20.66 19.28 -14.25
C GLY A 191 21.37 18.17 -13.46
N GLY A 192 20.69 17.06 -13.18
CA GLY A 192 21.30 15.83 -12.67
C GLY A 192 21.48 15.78 -11.14
N SER A 193 20.97 16.76 -10.40
CA SER A 193 20.93 16.73 -8.94
C SER A 193 19.52 16.39 -8.46
N SER A 194 19.38 15.51 -7.48
CA SER A 194 18.09 15.22 -6.83
C SER A 194 18.07 15.97 -5.49
N ILE A 195 17.41 17.14 -5.44
CA ILE A 195 17.29 17.95 -4.20
C ILE A 195 15.88 18.57 -4.10
N PRO A 196 15.24 18.50 -2.91
CA PRO A 196 15.73 17.87 -1.67
C PRO A 196 15.71 16.33 -1.77
N PRO A 197 16.44 15.61 -0.89
CA PRO A 197 17.14 14.33 -1.17
C PRO A 197 16.23 13.22 -1.72
N PRO A 198 16.79 12.27 -2.47
CA PRO A 198 16.09 11.57 -3.56
C PRO A 198 14.77 10.96 -3.15
N GLY A 199 13.69 11.45 -3.75
CA GLY A 199 12.39 10.77 -3.75
C GLY A 199 12.46 9.57 -4.68
N ILE A 200 13.20 8.55 -4.27
CA ILE A 200 13.03 7.21 -4.81
C ILE A 200 11.90 6.60 -3.99
N SER A 201 10.79 6.37 -4.66
CA SER A 201 9.60 5.78 -4.08
C SER A 201 9.32 4.46 -4.78
N PHE A 202 9.07 3.43 -3.99
CA PHE A 202 8.77 2.09 -4.46
C PHE A 202 7.30 1.82 -4.28
N VAL A 203 6.62 1.44 -5.37
CA VAL A 203 5.20 1.10 -5.35
C VAL A 203 5.05 -0.32 -5.86
N ASP A 204 4.44 -1.19 -5.06
CA ASP A 204 4.16 -2.57 -5.45
C ASP A 204 3.20 -2.61 -6.65
N ALA A 205 3.63 -3.23 -7.75
CA ALA A 205 2.88 -3.25 -9.00
C ALA A 205 1.59 -4.08 -8.92
N SER A 206 1.45 -4.93 -7.90
CA SER A 206 0.26 -5.77 -7.68
C SER A 206 -0.78 -5.12 -6.79
N SER A 207 -0.36 -4.41 -5.75
CA SER A 207 -1.26 -3.89 -4.70
C SER A 207 -1.36 -2.36 -4.68
N GLY A 208 -0.35 -1.66 -5.18
CA GLY A 208 -0.23 -0.20 -5.07
C GLY A 208 0.25 0.28 -3.71
N GLU A 209 0.71 -0.66 -2.88
CA GLU A 209 1.32 -0.36 -1.58
C GLU A 209 2.67 0.35 -1.78
N LEU A 210 2.92 1.41 -1.01
CA LEU A 210 4.25 2.00 -0.90
C LEU A 210 5.16 1.07 -0.11
N VAL A 211 6.24 0.64 -0.74
CA VAL A 211 7.25 -0.20 -0.10
C VAL A 211 8.23 0.69 0.65
N PRO A 212 8.37 0.55 1.98
CA PRO A 212 9.28 1.38 2.75
C PRO A 212 10.73 1.18 2.29
N VAL A 213 11.38 2.27 1.88
CA VAL A 213 12.83 2.34 1.62
C VAL A 213 13.65 2.54 2.91
N GLY A 214 13.04 2.28 4.07
CA GLY A 214 13.57 2.64 5.40
C GLY A 214 15.02 2.22 5.61
N LEU A 215 15.75 3.04 6.37
CA LEU A 215 17.17 2.88 6.73
C LEU A 215 17.51 1.40 7.00
N LEU A 216 18.13 0.76 6.02
CA LEU A 216 18.85 -0.49 6.19
C LEU A 216 20.12 -0.15 7.00
N ILE A 217 19.98 -0.05 8.32
CA ILE A 217 21.10 0.13 9.26
C ILE A 217 21.72 -1.24 9.55
#